data_AF-A0A8S2G6F6-F1
#
_entry.id   AF-A0A8S2G6F6-F1
#
_cell.length_a   1.000
_cell.length_b   1.000
_cell.length_c   1.000
_cell.angle_alpha   90.00
_cell.angle_beta   90.00
_cell.angle_gamma   90.00
#
_symmetry.space_group_name_H-M   'P 1'
#
loop_
_entity.id
_entity.type
_entity.pdbx_description
1 polymer ?
#
loop_
_entity_poly.entity_id
_entity_poly.type
_entity_poly.pdbx_seq_one_letter_code
_entity_poly.pdbx_strand_id
1 'polypeptide(L)'
;YLLTEAIFTDDPTVLPSPDELKYKVLVRSPQVTPLKALQSMNLQLPLWTKVVEPEFDKLLLYLRNVLYDAKTNYSCIESPQLSEFTFDNITKSKNSYDFIQQTQGSVMRVYPKGTRQDSSNMNPLNMWNLGVQMGK
;
A
#
# COMPACT_ATOMS: atom_id res chain seq x y z
N TYR A 1 8.52 11.17 -16.35
CA TYR A 1 8.29 12.41 -15.59
C TYR A 1 7.61 12.07 -14.27
N LEU A 2 7.99 12.71 -13.16
CA LEU A 2 7.34 12.49 -11.86
C LEU A 2 5.90 13.00 -11.90
N LEU A 3 4.96 12.24 -11.35
CA LEU A 3 3.57 12.69 -11.20
C LEU A 3 3.42 13.42 -9.86
N THR A 4 3.08 14.70 -9.93
CA THR A 4 2.94 15.58 -8.76
C THR A 4 1.49 16.02 -8.52
N GLU A 5 0.61 15.79 -9.49
CA GLU A 5 -0.81 16.16 -9.45
C GLU A 5 -1.65 15.00 -10.01
N ALA A 6 -2.86 14.84 -9.50
CA ALA A 6 -3.78 13.81 -9.98
C ALA A 6 -4.12 14.06 -11.47
N ILE A 7 -4.13 12.99 -12.25
CA ILE A 7 -4.59 13.02 -13.64
C ILE A 7 -6.11 13.08 -13.60
N PHE A 8 -6.70 14.09 -14.26
CA PHE A 8 -8.10 14.43 -14.64
C PHE A 8 -9.31 13.50 -14.30
N THR A 9 -9.22 12.58 -13.36
CA THR A 9 -10.33 11.81 -12.84
C THR A 9 -11.03 12.68 -11.82
N ASP A 10 -12.22 13.18 -12.16
CA ASP A 10 -13.10 13.90 -11.22
C ASP A 10 -13.46 13.03 -10.00
N ASP A 11 -13.25 11.71 -10.10
CA ASP A 11 -13.43 10.74 -9.03
C ASP A 11 -12.07 10.25 -8.47
N PRO A 12 -11.71 10.61 -7.23
CA PRO A 12 -10.49 10.12 -6.55
C PRO A 12 -10.60 8.65 -6.11
N THR A 13 -11.74 7.99 -6.34
CA THR A 13 -11.98 6.58 -5.99
C THR A 13 -11.70 5.61 -7.13
N VAL A 14 -11.14 6.09 -8.25
CA VAL A 14 -10.74 5.25 -9.38
C VAL A 14 -9.24 5.39 -9.65
N LEU A 15 -8.54 4.25 -9.73
CA LEU A 15 -7.16 4.22 -10.17
C LEU A 15 -7.10 4.44 -11.70
N PRO A 16 -6.27 5.37 -12.20
CA PRO A 16 -6.08 5.51 -13.63
C PRO A 16 -5.49 4.24 -14.25
N SER A 17 -5.79 4.04 -15.53
CA SER A 17 -5.24 2.94 -16.30
C SER A 17 -3.72 3.04 -16.50
N PRO A 18 -3.03 1.92 -16.79
CA PRO A 18 -1.61 1.94 -17.11
C PRO A 18 -1.26 2.85 -18.30
N ASP A 19 -2.15 2.99 -19.28
CA ASP A 19 -1.96 3.85 -20.45
C ASP A 19 -2.07 5.34 -20.09
N GLU A 20 -2.96 5.72 -19.18
CA GLU A 20 -3.05 7.09 -18.64
C GLU A 20 -1.82 7.46 -17.80
N LEU A 21 -1.23 6.46 -17.13
CA LEU A 21 -0.01 6.61 -16.33
C LEU A 21 1.28 6.39 -17.14
N LYS A 22 1.18 6.27 -18.46
CA LYS A 22 2.33 5.99 -19.32
C LYS A 22 3.40 7.08 -19.16
N TYR A 23 4.65 6.64 -18.95
CA TYR A 23 5.82 7.51 -18.71
C TYR A 23 5.77 8.34 -17.42
N LYS A 24 4.82 8.06 -16.51
CA LYS A 24 4.74 8.68 -15.19
C LYS A 24 5.46 7.82 -14.15
N VAL A 25 6.06 8.50 -13.18
CA VAL A 25 6.59 7.85 -11.97
C VAL A 25 5.66 8.19 -10.81
N LEU A 26 5.22 7.16 -10.09
CA LEU A 26 4.38 7.28 -8.91
C LEU A 26 5.24 7.17 -7.64
N VAL A 27 4.90 7.98 -6.64
CA VAL A 27 5.52 7.90 -5.31
C VAL A 27 4.66 7.03 -4.40
N ARG A 28 5.32 6.12 -3.68
CA ARG A 28 4.70 5.21 -2.73
C ARG A 28 5.36 5.35 -1.36
N SER A 29 4.59 5.80 -0.37
CA SER A 29 5.06 6.01 1.00
C SER A 29 3.89 5.90 1.98
N PRO A 30 4.14 5.61 3.28
CA PRO A 30 3.11 5.81 4.30
C PRO A 30 2.64 7.26 4.28
N GLN A 31 1.33 7.46 4.46
CA GLN A 31 0.81 8.80 4.74
C GLN A 31 1.33 9.25 6.09
N VAL A 32 1.69 10.52 6.15
CA VAL A 32 2.35 11.09 7.32
C VAL A 32 1.33 11.84 8.13
N THR A 33 1.29 11.58 9.43
CA THR A 33 0.54 12.45 10.34
C THR A 33 1.25 13.81 10.36
N PRO A 34 0.57 14.93 10.00
CA PRO A 34 1.23 16.23 9.88
C PRO A 34 1.90 16.63 11.20
N LEU A 35 3.15 17.08 11.14
CA LEU A 35 3.93 17.49 12.33
C LEU A 35 3.18 18.52 13.18
N LYS A 36 2.46 19.45 12.54
CA LYS A 36 1.65 20.47 13.21
C LYS A 36 0.52 19.88 14.05
N ALA A 37 -0.12 18.81 13.56
CA ALA A 37 -1.16 18.10 14.31
C ALA A 37 -0.55 17.36 15.51
N LEU A 38 0.60 16.73 15.34
CA LEU A 38 1.32 16.04 16.40
C LEU A 38 1.85 17.00 17.49
N GLN A 39 2.34 18.17 17.09
CA GLN A 39 2.79 19.24 18.00
C GLN A 39 1.62 19.81 18.82
N SER A 40 0.43 19.95 18.24
CA SER A 40 -0.76 20.39 18.99
C SER A 40 -1.28 19.35 19.99
N MET A 41 -0.93 18.07 19.82
CA MET A 41 -1.35 16.98 20.69
C MET A 41 -0.37 16.69 21.84
N ASN A 42 0.77 17.41 21.92
CA ASN A 42 1.76 17.29 23.00
C ASN A 42 2.24 15.83 23.27
N LEU A 43 2.17 14.97 22.25
CA LEU A 43 2.59 13.58 22.32
C LEU A 43 4.10 13.48 22.07
N GLN A 44 4.84 12.85 22.98
CA GLN A 44 6.22 12.41 22.70
C GLN A 44 6.18 11.34 21.62
N LEU A 45 6.54 11.72 20.40
CA LEU A 45 6.63 10.79 19.28
C LEU A 45 7.77 9.79 19.51
N PRO A 46 7.57 8.49 19.24
CA PRO A 46 8.66 7.53 19.29
C PRO A 46 9.77 7.92 18.31
N LEU A 47 11.03 7.60 18.65
CA LEU A 47 12.25 8.00 17.92
C LEU A 47 12.25 7.60 16.42
N TRP A 48 11.45 6.60 16.06
CA TRP A 48 11.31 6.08 14.69
C TRP A 48 10.16 6.73 13.91
N THR A 49 9.47 7.73 14.48
CA THR A 49 8.43 8.48 13.77
C THR A 49 9.07 9.28 12.65
N LYS A 50 8.82 8.86 11.42
CA LYS A 50 9.24 9.60 10.24
C LYS A 50 8.31 10.79 10.07
N VAL A 51 8.79 11.95 10.50
CA VAL A 51 8.21 13.22 10.06
C VAL A 51 8.62 13.41 8.62
N VAL A 52 7.64 13.53 7.75
CA VAL A 52 7.86 13.83 6.33
C VAL A 52 7.26 15.20 6.06
N GLU A 53 7.97 15.98 5.26
CA GLU A 53 7.54 17.33 4.90
C GLU A 53 6.20 17.30 4.15
N PRO A 54 5.29 18.27 4.42
CA PRO A 54 3.98 18.33 3.76
C PRO A 54 4.03 18.32 2.23
N GLU A 55 5.12 18.82 1.65
CA GLU A 55 5.32 18.82 0.19
C GLU A 55 5.46 17.42 -0.40
N PHE A 56 6.00 16.46 0.36
CA PHE A 56 6.12 15.09 -0.10
C PHE A 56 4.79 14.33 0.01
N ASP A 57 3.93 14.68 0.97
CA ASP A 57 2.60 14.08 1.12
C ASP A 57 1.72 14.34 -0.12
N LYS A 58 1.90 15.50 -0.76
CA LYS A 58 1.22 15.85 -2.03
C LYS A 58 1.54 14.89 -3.18
N LEU A 59 2.66 14.16 -3.11
CA LEU A 59 3.05 13.18 -4.12
C LEU A 59 2.33 11.82 -3.95
N LEU A 60 1.65 11.59 -2.82
CA LEU A 60 0.99 10.33 -2.49
C LEU A 60 -0.42 10.25 -3.05
N LEU A 61 -0.52 10.34 -4.37
CA LEU A 61 -1.79 10.44 -5.11
C LEU A 61 -2.54 9.10 -5.14
N TYR A 62 -1.88 8.03 -5.60
CA TYR A 62 -2.54 6.75 -5.94
C TYR A 62 -2.02 5.52 -5.16
N LEU A 63 -0.88 5.63 -4.46
CA LEU A 63 -0.23 4.47 -3.81
C LEU A 63 0.20 4.79 -2.37
N ARG A 64 -0.77 5.14 -1.54
CA ARG A 64 -0.56 5.41 -0.11
C ARG A 64 -0.35 4.10 0.65
N ASN A 65 0.78 3.95 1.34
CA ASN A 65 1.01 2.73 2.11
C ASN A 65 0.14 2.69 3.36
N VAL A 66 -0.58 1.58 3.53
CA VAL A 66 -1.31 1.25 4.76
C VAL A 66 -0.97 -0.17 5.18
N LEU A 67 -1.09 -0.46 6.48
CA LEU A 67 -0.95 -1.83 6.97
C LEU A 67 -2.22 -2.61 6.64
N TYR A 68 -2.06 -3.87 6.24
CA TYR A 68 -3.18 -4.75 5.99
C TYR A 68 -3.94 -5.11 7.28
N ASP A 69 -5.27 -5.09 7.18
CA ASP A 69 -6.27 -5.44 8.16
C ASP A 69 -7.47 -6.03 7.41
N ALA A 70 -7.86 -7.25 7.78
CA ALA A 70 -8.91 -8.01 7.11
C ALA A 70 -10.30 -7.36 7.24
N LYS A 71 -10.51 -6.47 8.22
CA LYS A 71 -11.80 -5.81 8.45
C LYS A 71 -11.92 -4.46 7.76
N THR A 72 -10.82 -3.93 7.24
CA THR A 72 -10.79 -2.61 6.63
C THR A 72 -11.20 -2.70 5.16
N ASN A 73 -12.09 -1.79 4.74
CA ASN A 73 -12.40 -1.58 3.34
C ASN A 73 -11.48 -0.46 2.81
N TYR A 74 -10.55 -0.84 1.95
CA TYR A 74 -9.54 0.08 1.42
C TYR A 74 -10.08 0.91 0.28
N SER A 75 -9.71 2.20 0.27
CA SER A 75 -9.84 3.00 -0.94
C SER A 75 -8.82 2.54 -1.99
N CYS A 76 -9.10 2.79 -3.27
CA CYS A 76 -8.21 2.37 -4.35
C CYS A 76 -6.84 3.05 -4.33
N ILE A 77 -6.74 4.23 -3.73
CA ILE A 77 -5.48 4.96 -3.54
C ILE A 77 -4.66 4.42 -2.37
N GLU A 78 -5.30 3.65 -1.49
CA GLU A 78 -4.63 2.95 -0.41
C GLU A 78 -4.02 1.68 -0.96
N SER A 79 -2.82 1.37 -0.49
CA SER A 79 -2.07 0.24 -0.95
C SER A 79 -1.61 -0.59 0.25
N PRO A 80 -2.44 -1.57 0.66
CA PRO A 80 -2.20 -2.43 1.80
C PRO A 80 -0.91 -3.23 1.65
N GLN A 81 -0.22 -3.39 2.78
CA GLN A 81 0.99 -4.19 2.88
C GLN A 81 0.85 -5.28 3.93
N LEU A 82 1.27 -6.49 3.58
CA LEU A 82 1.25 -7.64 4.48
C LEU A 82 2.51 -8.50 4.35
N SER A 83 2.85 -9.17 5.45
CA SER A 83 3.96 -10.12 5.47
C SER A 83 3.58 -11.44 4.80
N GLU A 84 4.59 -12.18 4.32
CA GLU A 84 4.45 -13.58 3.89
C GLU A 84 3.69 -14.43 4.92
N PHE A 85 3.99 -14.26 6.21
CA PHE A 85 3.31 -15.00 7.28
C PHE A 85 1.81 -14.70 7.33
N THR A 86 1.44 -13.42 7.23
CA THR A 86 0.03 -13.00 7.18
C THR A 86 -0.66 -13.55 5.94
N PHE A 87 0.01 -13.49 4.79
CA PHE A 87 -0.50 -13.99 3.51
C PHE A 87 -0.73 -15.51 3.53
N ASP A 88 0.22 -16.27 4.08
CA ASP A 88 0.11 -17.72 4.24
C ASP A 88 -1.08 -18.12 5.12
N ASN A 89 -1.33 -17.36 6.19
CA ASN A 89 -2.48 -17.59 7.07
C ASN A 89 -3.81 -17.31 6.37
N ILE A 90 -3.89 -16.25 5.58
CA ILE A 90 -5.07 -15.93 4.77
C ILE A 90 -5.36 -17.06 3.78
N THR A 91 -4.32 -17.51 3.06
CA THR A 91 -4.42 -18.57 2.05
C THR A 91 -4.95 -19.89 2.61
N LYS A 92 -4.61 -20.21 3.87
CA LYS A 92 -5.04 -21.43 4.57
C LYS A 92 -6.40 -21.27 5.26
N SER A 93 -6.92 -20.06 5.37
CA SER A 93 -8.18 -19.75 6.05
C SER A 93 -9.36 -19.70 5.09
N LYS A 94 -10.58 -19.62 5.64
CA LYS A 94 -11.80 -19.36 4.84
C LYS A 94 -11.90 -17.93 4.30
N ASN A 95 -10.99 -17.03 4.71
CA ASN A 95 -11.02 -15.60 4.38
C ASN A 95 -10.38 -15.30 3.00
N SER A 96 -9.97 -16.31 2.25
CA SER A 96 -9.34 -16.13 0.93
C SER A 96 -10.25 -15.44 -0.08
N TYR A 97 -11.57 -15.69 -0.02
CA TYR A 97 -12.54 -15.02 -0.88
C TYR A 97 -12.64 -13.52 -0.58
N ASP A 98 -12.77 -13.16 0.70
CA ASP A 98 -12.84 -11.75 1.11
C ASP A 98 -11.56 -11.00 0.74
N PHE A 99 -10.41 -11.67 0.87
CA PHE A 99 -9.13 -11.11 0.46
C PHE A 99 -9.08 -10.81 -1.05
N ILE A 100 -9.60 -11.70 -1.89
CA ILE A 100 -9.70 -11.46 -3.35
C ILE A 100 -10.54 -10.20 -3.62
N GLN A 101 -11.66 -10.02 -2.92
CA GLN A 101 -12.49 -8.82 -3.08
C GLN A 101 -11.72 -7.54 -2.71
N GLN A 102 -10.91 -7.58 -1.65
CA GLN A 102 -10.06 -6.44 -1.28
C GLN A 102 -8.96 -6.17 -2.32
N THR A 103 -8.39 -7.20 -2.96
CA THR A 103 -7.37 -7.04 -4.02
C THR A 103 -7.92 -6.43 -5.31
N GLN A 104 -9.22 -6.56 -5.56
CA GLN A 104 -9.88 -5.91 -6.70
C GLN A 104 -10.00 -4.40 -6.49
N GLY A 105 -10.23 -3.97 -5.25
CA GLY A 105 -10.42 -2.56 -4.91
C GLY A 105 -9.12 -1.77 -4.73
N SER A 106 -8.00 -2.42 -4.44
CA SER A 106 -6.74 -1.75 -4.09
C SER A 106 -5.51 -2.55 -4.54
N VAL A 107 -4.39 -1.86 -4.79
CA VAL A 107 -3.14 -2.53 -5.16
C VAL A 107 -2.50 -3.10 -3.88
N MET A 108 -2.35 -4.42 -3.80
CA MET A 108 -1.77 -5.09 -2.62
C MET A 108 -0.30 -5.43 -2.79
N ARG A 109 0.45 -5.38 -1.69
CA ARG A 109 1.87 -5.78 -1.63
C ARG A 109 2.17 -6.79 -0.54
N VAL A 110 2.62 -7.99 -0.90
CA VAL A 110 3.18 -8.96 0.06
C VAL A 110 4.71 -8.89 0.02
N TYR A 111 5.34 -8.92 1.19
CA TYR A 111 6.79 -8.94 1.31
C TYR A 111 7.32 -10.22 1.99
N PRO A 112 8.52 -10.70 1.61
CA PRO A 112 9.12 -11.89 2.20
C PRO A 112 9.32 -11.75 3.71
N LYS A 113 9.18 -12.86 4.44
CA LYS A 113 9.51 -12.89 5.87
C LYS A 113 11.00 -12.65 6.11
N GLY A 114 11.34 -12.02 7.23
CA GLY A 114 12.73 -11.70 7.58
C GLY A 114 13.65 -12.91 7.80
N THR A 115 13.10 -14.11 7.97
CA THR A 115 13.91 -15.35 8.09
C THR A 115 14.55 -15.77 6.77
N ARG A 116 14.13 -15.19 5.64
CA ARG A 116 14.75 -15.36 4.31
C ARG A 116 15.99 -14.47 4.19
N GLN A 117 16.99 -14.73 5.02
CA GLN A 117 18.24 -13.95 5.06
C GLN A 117 19.11 -14.17 3.81
N ASP A 118 18.89 -15.28 3.12
CA ASP A 118 19.49 -15.62 1.83
C ASP A 118 18.88 -14.85 0.65
N SER A 119 17.92 -13.95 0.90
CA SER A 119 17.13 -13.25 -0.12
C SER A 119 16.35 -14.21 -1.03
N SER A 120 16.02 -15.42 -0.55
CA SER A 120 15.10 -16.31 -1.26
C SER A 120 13.74 -15.63 -1.45
N ASN A 121 13.11 -15.92 -2.59
CA ASN A 121 11.80 -15.36 -2.94
C ASN A 121 10.67 -16.35 -2.60
N MET A 122 9.45 -15.83 -2.52
CA MET A 122 8.23 -16.64 -2.45
C MET A 122 7.87 -17.17 -3.85
N ASN A 123 6.99 -18.17 -3.92
CA ASN A 123 6.40 -18.56 -5.20
C ASN A 123 5.37 -17.50 -5.64
N PRO A 124 5.58 -16.78 -6.75
CA PRO A 124 4.66 -15.73 -7.19
C PRO A 124 3.27 -16.26 -7.55
N LEU A 125 3.14 -17.52 -7.96
CA LEU A 125 1.84 -18.11 -8.30
C LEU A 125 0.86 -18.10 -7.13
N ASN A 126 1.35 -18.36 -5.90
CA ASN A 126 0.49 -18.34 -4.72
C ASN A 126 -0.15 -16.95 -4.53
N MET A 127 0.64 -15.90 -4.78
CA MET A 127 0.21 -14.52 -4.67
C MET A 127 -0.75 -14.11 -5.78
N TRP A 128 -0.42 -14.44 -7.03
CA TRP A 128 -1.23 -14.12 -8.20
C TRP A 128 -2.59 -14.81 -8.17
N ASN A 129 -2.65 -16.05 -7.66
CA ASN A 129 -3.91 -16.80 -7.51
C ASN A 129 -4.92 -16.10 -6.57
N LEU A 130 -4.46 -15.23 -5.67
CA LEU A 130 -5.30 -14.44 -4.79
C LEU A 130 -5.41 -12.97 -5.21
N GLY A 131 -4.99 -12.62 -6.43
CA GLY A 131 -5.14 -11.28 -6.98
C GLY A 131 -4.07 -10.27 -6.56
N VAL A 132 -3.02 -10.68 -5.86
CA VAL A 132 -1.96 -9.76 -5.43
C VAL A 132 -1.12 -9.29 -6.62
N GLN A 133 -0.98 -7.97 -6.76
CA GLN A 133 -0.29 -7.33 -7.88
C GLN A 133 1.21 -7.11 -7.62
N MET A 134 1.62 -6.84 -6.38
CA MET A 134 3.03 -6.58 -6.02
C MET A 134 3.59 -7.63 -5.08
N GLY A 135 4.23 -8.66 -5.64
CA GLY A 135 4.96 -9.67 -4.89
C GLY A 135 6.46 -9.64 -5.12
N LYS A 136 7.21 -10.12 -4.12
CA LYS A 136 8.64 -10.37 -4.22
C LYS A 136 8.95 -11.78 -3.78
#